data_AF-A0A7S0FZ32-F1
#
_entry.id   AF-A0A7S0FZ32-F1
#
_cell.length_a   1.000
_cell.length_b   1.000
_cell.length_c   1.000
_cell.angle_alpha   90.00
_cell.angle_beta   90.00
_cell.angle_gamma   90.00
#
_symmetry.space_group_name_H-M   'P 1'
#
loop_
_entity.id
_entity.type
_entity.pdbx_description
1 polymer ?
#
loop_
_entity_poly.entity_id
_entity_poly.type
_entity_poly.pdbx_seq_one_letter_code
_entity_poly.pdbx_strand_id
1 'polypeptide(L)'
;AGSGMVEDTPSKWYYKDALLRPPVVSLCRPGVSLLYKSVYDQKSEVWGNHGFANDEQNMQAIFIANGPGFPSDGRRMDNFKAVDVYATICKLLEIEPSPNNGTAKTVENVFAKKTS
;
A
#
# COMPACT_ATOMS: atom_id res chain seq x y z
N ALA A 1 20.14 8.46 5.91
CA ALA A 1 19.60 7.54 4.89
C ALA A 1 20.57 6.38 4.81
N GLY A 2 20.07 5.15 4.69
CA GLY A 2 20.91 3.97 4.48
C GLY A 2 20.65 3.44 3.07
N SER A 3 21.69 3.26 2.28
CA SER A 3 21.62 2.52 1.02
C SER A 3 22.11 1.10 1.24
N GLY A 4 21.42 0.13 0.67
CA GLY A 4 21.75 -1.28 0.79
C GLY A 4 21.41 -2.05 -0.48
N MET A 5 21.81 -3.31 -0.51
CA MET A 5 21.37 -4.22 -1.56
C MET A 5 19.88 -4.45 -1.41
N VAL A 6 19.16 -4.62 -2.51
CA VAL A 6 17.71 -4.85 -2.44
C VAL A 6 17.37 -6.18 -1.75
N GLU A 7 18.30 -7.13 -1.78
CA GLU A 7 18.26 -8.39 -1.05
C GLU A 7 18.17 -8.18 0.48
N ASP A 8 18.68 -7.06 0.99
CA ASP A 8 18.68 -6.70 2.42
C ASP A 8 17.38 -5.99 2.84
N THR A 9 16.48 -5.68 1.91
CA THR A 9 15.21 -5.01 2.24
C THR A 9 14.33 -5.87 3.16
N PRO A 10 13.47 -5.27 3.99
CA PRO A 10 12.53 -6.03 4.81
C PRO A 10 11.62 -6.93 3.97
N SER A 11 11.54 -8.23 4.30
CA SER A 11 10.70 -9.19 3.56
C SER A 11 9.23 -8.79 3.50
N LYS A 12 8.74 -8.04 4.51
CA LYS A 12 7.37 -7.51 4.56
C LYS A 12 7.00 -6.57 3.40
N TRP A 13 7.99 -6.05 2.66
CA TRP A 13 7.76 -5.20 1.50
C TRP A 13 7.51 -5.99 0.21
N TYR A 14 7.82 -7.28 0.20
CA TYR A 14 7.69 -8.14 -1.00
C TYR A 14 8.39 -7.56 -2.25
N TYR A 15 9.49 -6.81 -2.03
CA TYR A 15 10.16 -6.05 -3.08
C TYR A 15 11.35 -6.80 -3.71
N LYS A 16 11.84 -7.85 -3.03
CA LYS A 16 13.04 -8.63 -3.44
C LYS A 16 12.84 -9.43 -4.72
N ASP A 17 11.61 -9.76 -5.07
CA ASP A 17 11.31 -10.60 -6.24
C ASP A 17 10.67 -9.78 -7.38
N ALA A 18 10.61 -8.45 -7.23
CA ALA A 18 10.04 -7.59 -8.24
C ALA A 18 10.94 -7.55 -9.49
N LEU A 19 10.35 -7.87 -10.66
CA LEU A 19 11.08 -8.05 -11.93
C LEU A 19 11.91 -6.84 -12.36
N LEU A 20 11.45 -5.62 -12.08
CA LEU A 20 12.08 -4.37 -12.52
C LEU A 20 12.78 -3.62 -11.39
N ARG A 21 13.12 -4.32 -10.29
CA ARG A 21 13.83 -3.70 -9.17
C ARG A 21 15.26 -3.34 -9.56
N PRO A 22 15.79 -2.19 -9.11
CA PRO A 22 17.22 -1.94 -9.17
C PRO A 22 17.97 -2.86 -8.18
N PRO A 23 19.25 -3.19 -8.43
CA PRO A 23 20.05 -4.01 -7.52
C PRO A 23 20.38 -3.30 -6.20
N VAL A 24 20.38 -1.97 -6.21
CA VAL A 24 20.63 -1.12 -5.04
C VAL A 24 19.39 -0.29 -4.76
N VAL A 25 18.95 -0.29 -3.50
CA VAL A 25 17.81 0.50 -3.03
C VAL A 25 18.29 1.38 -1.88
N SER A 26 17.84 2.63 -1.88
CA SER A 26 18.10 3.52 -0.76
C SER A 26 16.86 3.72 0.08
N LEU A 27 17.00 3.49 1.39
CA LEU A 27 15.97 3.80 2.36
C LEU A 27 16.21 5.18 2.97
N CYS A 28 15.27 6.06 2.70
CA CYS A 28 15.25 7.41 3.28
C CYS A 28 14.31 7.44 4.50
N ARG A 29 14.70 8.22 5.51
CA ARG A 29 13.78 8.61 6.58
C ARG A 29 12.71 9.55 6.02
N PRO A 30 11.48 9.57 6.57
CA PRO A 30 10.45 10.53 6.16
C PRO A 30 10.98 11.97 6.08
N GLY A 31 10.59 12.67 5.01
CA GLY A 31 11.01 14.04 4.70
C GLY A 31 12.38 14.19 4.03
N VAL A 32 13.12 13.10 3.79
CA VAL A 32 14.41 13.13 3.08
C VAL A 32 14.27 12.58 1.67
N SER A 33 14.76 13.33 0.68
CA SER A 33 14.84 12.87 -0.71
C SER A 33 16.30 12.72 -1.12
N LEU A 34 16.63 11.65 -1.83
CA LEU A 34 17.93 11.50 -2.49
C LEU A 34 17.76 11.84 -3.96
N LEU A 35 18.57 12.79 -4.43
CA LEU A 35 18.48 13.34 -5.77
C LEU A 35 19.89 13.41 -6.35
N TYR A 36 20.01 13.18 -7.66
CA TYR A 36 21.22 13.56 -8.36
C TYR A 36 21.42 15.08 -8.30
N LYS A 37 22.66 15.53 -8.21
CA LYS A 37 23.01 16.94 -8.12
C LYS A 37 22.40 17.77 -9.26
N SER A 38 22.42 17.25 -10.48
CA SER A 38 21.82 17.88 -11.65
C SER A 38 20.31 18.12 -11.51
N VAL A 39 19.59 17.20 -10.85
CA VAL A 39 18.16 17.32 -10.57
C VAL A 39 17.92 18.32 -9.44
N TYR A 40 18.76 18.28 -8.40
CA TYR A 40 18.67 19.21 -7.29
C TYR A 40 18.91 20.66 -7.72
N ASP A 41 19.91 20.90 -8.57
CA ASP A 41 20.27 22.25 -9.05
C ASP A 41 19.22 22.88 -9.94
N GLN A 42 18.35 22.06 -10.55
CA GLN A 42 17.23 22.52 -11.36
C GLN A 42 15.95 22.72 -10.55
N LYS A 43 15.92 22.34 -9.26
CA LYS A 43 14.74 22.55 -8.43
C LYS A 43 14.68 23.98 -7.92
N SER A 44 13.60 24.68 -8.27
CA SER A 44 13.27 25.99 -7.71
C SER A 44 12.67 25.90 -6.30
N GLU A 45 12.00 24.78 -5.96
CA GLU A 45 11.34 24.56 -4.66
C GLU A 45 11.30 23.07 -4.24
N VAL A 46 11.24 22.83 -2.93
CA VAL A 46 11.06 21.48 -2.33
C VAL A 46 9.61 21.30 -1.88
N TRP A 47 8.90 20.37 -2.53
CA TRP A 47 7.48 20.08 -2.31
C TRP A 47 7.31 18.87 -1.38
N GLY A 48 6.07 18.58 -0.97
CA GLY A 48 5.73 17.32 -0.31
C GLY A 48 6.19 16.12 -1.15
N ASN A 49 6.60 15.04 -0.48
CA ASN A 49 7.10 13.83 -1.14
C ASN A 49 6.53 12.55 -0.50
N HIS A 50 6.62 11.44 -1.20
CA HIS A 50 6.15 10.12 -0.79
C HIS A 50 7.13 9.01 -1.25
N GLY A 51 6.77 7.75 -1.01
CA GLY A 51 7.61 6.59 -1.37
C GLY A 51 8.53 6.10 -0.25
N PHE A 52 8.31 6.57 0.98
CA PHE A 52 8.93 6.02 2.18
C PHE A 52 8.34 4.64 2.52
N ALA A 53 8.80 4.03 3.61
CA ALA A 53 8.27 2.76 4.07
C ALA A 53 6.74 2.83 4.24
N ASN A 54 6.04 1.77 3.81
CA ASN A 54 4.59 1.76 3.71
C ASN A 54 3.87 1.66 5.06
N ASP A 55 4.59 1.47 6.16
CA ASP A 55 4.10 1.51 7.54
C ASP A 55 4.28 2.88 8.21
N GLU A 56 4.91 3.84 7.53
CA GLU A 56 4.96 5.22 7.99
C GLU A 56 3.55 5.82 8.02
N GLN A 57 3.22 6.56 9.09
CA GLN A 57 1.88 7.11 9.31
C GLN A 57 1.44 8.04 8.17
N ASN A 58 2.37 8.83 7.61
CA ASN A 58 2.09 9.76 6.52
C ASN A 58 2.03 9.09 5.13
N MET A 59 2.33 7.79 5.04
CA MET A 59 2.19 6.99 3.81
C MET A 59 0.91 6.14 3.80
N GLN A 60 0.10 6.18 4.86
CA GLN A 60 -1.17 5.47 4.90
C GLN A 60 -2.20 6.12 3.96
N ALA A 61 -2.92 5.28 3.20
CA ALA A 61 -3.99 5.71 2.31
C ALA A 61 -5.36 5.69 3.02
N ILE A 62 -6.33 6.38 2.43
CA ILE A 62 -7.72 6.39 2.88
C ILE A 62 -8.52 5.36 2.09
N PHE A 63 -9.39 4.61 2.77
CA PHE A 63 -10.39 3.75 2.16
C PHE A 63 -11.76 4.04 2.77
N ILE A 64 -12.76 4.31 1.92
CA ILE A 64 -14.14 4.56 2.31
C ILE A 64 -15.04 3.73 1.38
N ALA A 65 -15.95 2.96 1.96
CA ALA A 65 -16.93 2.16 1.23
C ALA A 65 -18.33 2.45 1.76
N ASN A 66 -19.29 2.63 0.85
CA ASN A 66 -20.69 2.86 1.17
C ASN A 66 -21.58 2.17 0.13
N GLY A 67 -22.64 1.51 0.59
CA GLY A 67 -23.55 0.75 -0.25
C GLY A 67 -24.14 -0.45 0.50
N PRO A 68 -25.11 -1.17 -0.10
CA PRO A 68 -25.87 -2.22 0.56
C PRO A 68 -25.04 -3.45 0.97
N GLY A 69 -23.89 -3.67 0.32
CA GLY A 69 -22.96 -4.74 0.70
C GLY A 69 -22.09 -4.41 1.94
N PHE A 70 -22.03 -3.14 2.33
CA PHE A 70 -21.17 -2.66 3.42
C PHE A 70 -21.99 -2.32 4.67
N PRO A 71 -21.39 -2.35 5.87
CA PRO A 71 -22.07 -1.90 7.09
C PRO A 71 -22.56 -0.45 6.98
N SER A 72 -23.81 -0.22 7.39
CA SER A 72 -24.46 1.10 7.36
C SER A 72 -24.27 1.91 8.65
N ASP A 73 -23.66 1.33 9.66
CA ASP A 73 -23.43 1.91 11.00
C ASP A 73 -22.21 2.85 11.07
N GLY A 74 -21.57 3.14 9.94
CA GLY A 74 -20.36 3.96 9.89
C GLY A 74 -19.15 3.30 10.55
N ARG A 75 -19.13 1.96 10.63
CA ARG A 75 -18.04 1.19 11.25
C ARG A 75 -16.67 1.61 10.72
N ARG A 76 -15.78 1.95 11.66
CA ARG A 76 -14.33 2.06 11.40
C ARG A 76 -13.70 0.68 11.47
N MET A 77 -12.95 0.33 10.44
CA MET A 77 -12.18 -0.91 10.40
C MET A 77 -10.73 -0.67 10.77
N ASP A 78 -10.05 -1.72 11.22
CA ASP A 78 -8.59 -1.73 11.32
C ASP A 78 -7.96 -1.56 9.93
N ASN A 79 -6.73 -1.06 9.90
CA ASN A 79 -5.96 -0.93 8.67
C ASN A 79 -5.81 -2.27 7.96
N PHE A 80 -5.91 -2.23 6.63
CA PHE A 80 -5.67 -3.37 5.78
C PHE A 80 -4.83 -2.99 4.55
N LYS A 81 -4.39 -3.97 3.76
CA LYS A 81 -3.44 -3.72 2.67
C LYS A 81 -4.20 -3.40 1.39
N ALA A 82 -3.65 -2.51 0.57
CA ALA A 82 -4.22 -2.18 -0.73
C ALA A 82 -4.40 -3.41 -1.66
N VAL A 83 -3.58 -4.46 -1.50
CA VAL A 83 -3.71 -5.72 -2.25
C VAL A 83 -5.03 -6.45 -1.99
N ASP A 84 -5.69 -6.21 -0.85
CA ASP A 84 -6.97 -6.82 -0.51
C ASP A 84 -8.16 -6.17 -1.26
N VAL A 85 -7.96 -4.98 -1.85
CA VAL A 85 -9.02 -4.22 -2.54
C VAL A 85 -9.52 -4.95 -3.79
N TYR A 86 -8.63 -5.60 -4.55
CA TYR A 86 -9.03 -6.37 -5.74
C TYR A 86 -10.04 -7.46 -5.40
N ALA A 87 -9.72 -8.33 -4.44
CA ALA A 87 -10.62 -9.41 -4.02
C ALA A 87 -11.90 -8.86 -3.36
N THR A 88 -11.82 -7.70 -2.70
CA THR A 88 -13.00 -6.98 -2.20
C THR A 88 -13.94 -6.56 -3.34
N ILE A 89 -13.41 -5.99 -4.42
CA ILE A 89 -14.20 -5.61 -5.59
C ILE A 89 -14.79 -6.84 -6.29
N CYS A 90 -14.00 -7.91 -6.49
CA CYS A 90 -14.50 -9.16 -7.06
C CYS A 90 -15.68 -9.71 -6.25
N LYS A 91 -15.56 -9.74 -4.92
CA LYS A 91 -16.65 -10.19 -4.04
C LYS A 91 -17.90 -9.30 -4.14
N LEU A 92 -17.72 -7.97 -4.20
CA LEU A 92 -18.83 -7.04 -4.37
C LEU A 92 -19.60 -7.27 -5.69
N LEU A 93 -18.87 -7.63 -6.74
CA LEU A 93 -19.42 -7.89 -8.08
C LEU A 93 -19.86 -9.35 -8.30
N GLU A 94 -19.72 -10.21 -7.29
CA GLU A 94 -20.01 -11.66 -7.39
C GLU A 94 -19.18 -12.36 -8.49
N ILE A 95 -17.92 -11.95 -8.64
CA ILE A 95 -16.97 -12.52 -9.61
C ILE A 95 -15.91 -13.34 -8.86
N GLU A 96 -15.55 -14.51 -9.41
CA GLU A 96 -14.44 -15.31 -8.90
C GLU A 96 -13.10 -14.58 -9.14
N PRO A 97 -12.32 -14.25 -8.09
CA PRO A 97 -11.05 -13.56 -8.25
C PRO A 97 -10.01 -14.48 -8.90
N SER A 98 -9.20 -13.92 -9.80
CA SER A 98 -7.98 -14.59 -10.25
C SER A 98 -6.95 -14.69 -9.10
N PRO A 99 -5.93 -15.57 -9.19
CA PRO A 99 -4.89 -15.67 -8.17
C PRO A 99 -4.26 -14.32 -7.84
N ASN A 100 -4.26 -13.95 -6.56
CA ASN A 100 -3.80 -12.65 -6.07
C ASN A 100 -3.21 -12.78 -4.65
N ASN A 101 -2.63 -11.69 -4.13
CA ASN A 101 -1.99 -11.67 -2.81
C ASN A 101 -2.87 -11.12 -1.68
N GLY A 102 -4.18 -10.98 -1.93
CA GLY A 102 -5.15 -10.55 -0.93
C GLY A 102 -5.43 -11.63 0.13
N THR A 103 -5.84 -11.20 1.31
CA THR A 103 -6.18 -12.06 2.45
C THR A 103 -7.70 -12.21 2.55
N ALA A 104 -8.22 -13.41 2.31
CA ALA A 104 -9.67 -13.68 2.31
C ALA A 104 -10.37 -13.23 3.60
N LYS A 105 -9.78 -13.47 4.78
CA LYS A 105 -10.34 -13.04 6.07
C LYS A 105 -10.49 -11.51 6.16
N THR A 106 -9.53 -10.76 5.63
CA THR A 106 -9.61 -9.30 5.57
C THR A 106 -10.77 -8.87 4.68
N VAL A 107 -10.88 -9.47 3.50
CA VAL A 107 -11.96 -9.19 2.53
C VAL A 107 -13.33 -9.47 3.15
N GLU A 108 -13.50 -10.60 3.83
CA GLU A 108 -14.74 -10.94 4.56
C GLU A 108 -15.11 -9.88 5.58
N ASN A 109 -14.12 -9.38 6.34
CA ASN A 109 -14.35 -8.38 7.36
C ASN A 109 -14.83 -7.04 6.79
N VAL A 110 -14.63 -6.74 5.49
CA VAL A 110 -15.09 -5.48 4.86
C VAL A 110 -16.61 -5.42 4.75
N PHE A 111 -17.26 -6.54 4.50
CA PHE A 111 -18.70 -6.59 4.22
C PHE A 111 -19.54 -6.66 5.50
N ALA A 112 -20.81 -6.34 5.37
CA ALA A 112 -21.78 -6.57 6.44
C ALA A 112 -21.86 -8.07 6.74
N LYS A 113 -22.00 -8.42 8.03
CA LYS A 113 -22.28 -9.81 8.41
C LYS A 113 -23.67 -10.16 7.88
N LYS A 114 -23.79 -11.31 7.20
CA LYS A 114 -25.11 -11.85 6.84
C LYS A 114 -25.89 -12.08 8.13
N THR A 115 -26.99 -11.35 8.32
CA THR A 115 -27.99 -11.71 9.33
C THR A 115 -28.69 -12.96 8.84
N SER A 116 -28.45 -14.06 9.54
CA SER A 116 -29.16 -15.34 9.42
C SER A 116 -30.63 -15.21 9.78
#